data_AF-A0A955X1Y9-F1
#
_entry.id   AF-A0A955X1Y9-F1
#
_cell.length_a   1.000
_cell.length_b   1.000
_cell.length_c   1.000
_cell.angle_alpha   90.00
_cell.angle_beta   90.00
_cell.angle_gamma   90.00
#
_symmetry.space_group_name_H-M   'P 1'
#
loop_
_entity.id
_entity.type
_entity.pdbx_description
1 polymer ?
#
loop_
_entity_poly.entity_id
_entity_poly.type
_entity_poly.pdbx_seq_one_letter_code
_entity_poly.pdbx_strand_id
1 'polypeptide(L)'
;MPTITKKAFVDTLSKDGGNIDLNKLDAATKKTLADNGVTDEKLRSIAGQDSVIRGNDEMKALFDYVDGFDKNGDSGSIATDKGGTKTAAGALYDAFGKTTDASRAHAATHGAKRFEGDKDLDAVAAGTKTLGVGSKGDSVKKVQESLIDMGYDIPGGASGTYDADTKKAVTHFQREMGIGKDGNIGKETLGALKQAAPAPGNKLVRSPEYDKMFADGRLDTTIAVGYDEGKAHLGETTKIVQGLRADGYKPLDYTKLTDAERTKLGLTKDRYDPNAQYFHKTFKDPKTGKDVDNVVRLVTPGSDGKAARESFKKAMEQDEMVIYSGHARYGTGPDFDDIHSGAGNFVINESGNRTHGAPPSYLKSAIKGRGTDLDQLKSRPPYQMLVMSACSTDEYLQNLRSSKFPGRDNGNTDIVGTTQPTWVGTGAQHVLAFTHGATQRQNQADMMRQHNKIETDYSALLNAGGSKDVKPNDGYDAFSTSGFYGNAANKEVPK
;
A
#
# COMPACT_ATOMS: atom_id res chain seq x y z
N MET A 1 -2.46 42.93 -13.35
CA MET A 1 -2.22 41.50 -13.65
C MET A 1 -3.47 40.74 -13.24
N PRO A 2 -3.86 39.63 -13.90
CA PRO A 2 -5.16 39.03 -13.66
C PRO A 2 -5.25 38.48 -12.23
N THR A 3 -6.31 38.89 -11.55
CA THR A 3 -6.76 38.36 -10.27
C THR A 3 -6.92 36.84 -10.34
N ILE A 4 -6.20 36.08 -9.51
CA ILE A 4 -6.38 34.63 -9.42
C ILE A 4 -7.41 34.32 -8.33
N THR A 5 -8.66 34.13 -8.76
CA THR A 5 -9.74 33.68 -7.86
C THR A 5 -9.59 32.20 -7.50
N LYS A 6 -10.23 31.74 -6.40
CA LYS A 6 -10.31 30.30 -6.05
C LYS A 6 -10.79 29.44 -7.22
N LYS A 7 -11.79 29.91 -7.96
CA LYS A 7 -12.29 29.20 -9.15
C LYS A 7 -11.21 29.11 -10.23
N ALA A 8 -10.55 30.22 -10.56
CA ALA A 8 -9.48 30.23 -11.55
C ALA A 8 -8.29 29.35 -11.15
N PHE A 9 -7.94 29.33 -9.85
CA PHE A 9 -6.91 28.45 -9.29
C PHE A 9 -7.24 26.98 -9.54
N VAL A 10 -8.42 26.54 -9.11
CA VAL A 10 -8.87 25.14 -9.25
C VAL A 10 -8.98 24.76 -10.72
N ASP A 11 -9.61 25.62 -11.54
CA ASP A 11 -9.81 25.36 -12.97
C ASP A 11 -8.46 25.25 -13.70
N THR A 12 -7.47 26.06 -13.34
CA THR A 12 -6.15 26.05 -13.98
C THR A 12 -5.31 24.84 -13.55
N LEU A 13 -5.16 24.63 -12.23
CA LEU A 13 -4.32 23.56 -11.72
C LEU A 13 -4.90 22.17 -12.02
N SER A 14 -6.22 22.01 -12.00
CA SER A 14 -6.89 20.74 -12.30
C SER A 14 -7.13 20.50 -13.79
N LYS A 15 -6.81 21.47 -14.65
CA LYS A 15 -7.04 21.37 -16.10
C LYS A 15 -6.37 20.12 -16.65
N ASP A 16 -7.09 19.40 -17.51
CA ASP A 16 -6.63 18.18 -18.21
C ASP A 16 -6.07 17.10 -17.26
N GLY A 17 -6.56 17.04 -16.02
CA GLY A 17 -6.11 16.08 -15.01
C GLY A 17 -4.79 16.48 -14.34
N GLY A 18 -4.44 17.77 -14.36
CA GLY A 18 -3.34 18.33 -13.57
C GLY A 18 -3.47 17.98 -12.09
N ASN A 19 -2.37 17.56 -11.48
CA ASN A 19 -2.30 17.14 -10.09
C ASN A 19 -0.91 17.43 -9.50
N ILE A 20 -0.80 17.31 -8.18
CA ILE A 20 0.44 17.57 -7.44
C ILE A 20 0.77 16.31 -6.64
N ASP A 21 1.68 15.47 -7.16
CA ASP A 21 2.24 14.32 -6.45
C ASP A 21 3.36 14.80 -5.50
N LEU A 22 3.08 14.79 -4.19
CA LEU A 22 3.99 15.31 -3.18
C LEU A 22 5.30 14.52 -3.10
N ASN A 23 5.31 13.27 -3.57
CA ASN A 23 6.51 12.43 -3.60
C ASN A 23 7.41 12.71 -4.81
N LYS A 24 6.91 13.44 -5.81
CA LYS A 24 7.61 13.75 -7.08
C LYS A 24 7.95 15.24 -7.26
N LEU A 25 7.82 16.04 -6.20
CA LEU A 25 8.19 17.45 -6.26
C LEU A 25 9.68 17.61 -6.58
N ASP A 26 9.98 18.43 -7.60
CA ASP A 26 11.35 18.76 -7.97
C ASP A 26 12.05 19.61 -6.88
N ALA A 27 13.38 19.68 -6.96
CA ALA A 27 14.18 20.38 -5.96
C ALA A 27 13.89 21.89 -5.88
N ALA A 28 13.56 22.54 -7.00
CA ALA A 28 13.25 23.96 -7.03
C ALA A 28 11.90 24.25 -6.37
N THR A 29 10.89 23.42 -6.65
CA THR A 29 9.57 23.46 -6.02
C THR A 29 9.70 23.22 -4.52
N LYS A 30 10.41 22.17 -4.08
CA LYS A 30 10.68 21.93 -2.65
C LYS A 30 11.35 23.12 -1.97
N LYS A 31 12.31 23.76 -2.64
CA LYS A 31 12.95 24.98 -2.13
C LYS A 31 11.96 26.13 -2.00
N THR A 32 11.14 26.40 -3.02
CA THR A 32 10.12 27.46 -2.97
C THR A 32 9.12 27.23 -1.84
N LEU A 33 8.67 25.99 -1.63
CA LEU A 33 7.79 25.65 -0.50
C LEU A 33 8.47 25.98 0.84
N ALA A 34 9.71 25.53 1.03
CA ALA A 34 10.46 25.77 2.26
C ALA A 34 10.74 27.26 2.51
N ASP A 35 11.15 28.01 1.48
CA ASP A 35 11.43 29.45 1.57
C ASP A 35 10.18 30.26 1.99
N ASN A 36 8.98 29.75 1.70
CA ASN A 36 7.71 30.38 2.05
C ASN A 36 7.07 29.79 3.33
N GLY A 37 7.75 28.87 4.04
CA GLY A 37 7.22 28.27 5.27
C GLY A 37 6.11 27.25 5.06
N VAL A 38 5.98 26.68 3.85
CA VAL A 38 5.09 25.56 3.58
C VAL A 38 5.72 24.27 4.09
N THR A 39 4.97 23.53 4.92
CA THR A 39 5.43 22.25 5.48
C THR A 39 4.86 21.07 4.69
N ASP A 40 5.67 20.03 4.53
CA ASP A 40 5.26 18.76 3.91
C ASP A 40 4.07 18.13 4.67
N GLU A 41 4.10 18.19 6.01
CA GLU A 41 3.01 17.73 6.86
C GLU A 41 1.66 18.39 6.51
N LYS A 42 1.66 19.72 6.27
CA LYS A 42 0.45 20.45 5.96
C LYS A 42 -0.06 20.12 4.56
N LEU A 43 0.81 19.99 3.57
CA LEU A 43 0.43 19.55 2.22
C LEU A 43 -0.15 18.14 2.23
N ARG A 44 0.46 17.21 2.98
CA ARG A 44 -0.08 15.85 3.15
C ARG A 44 -1.40 15.79 3.89
N SER A 45 -1.75 16.81 4.69
CA SER A 45 -3.09 16.92 5.28
C SER A 45 -4.17 17.38 4.30
N ILE A 46 -3.77 17.99 3.18
CA ILE A 46 -4.65 18.47 2.10
C ILE A 46 -4.81 17.39 1.03
N ALA A 47 -3.73 16.67 0.73
CA ALA A 47 -3.73 15.57 -0.22
C ALA A 47 -4.60 14.40 0.25
N GLY A 48 -5.09 13.64 -0.73
CA GLY A 48 -5.74 12.35 -0.48
C GLY A 48 -4.79 11.34 0.15
N GLN A 49 -5.32 10.15 0.47
CA GLN A 49 -4.54 9.07 1.10
C GLN A 49 -3.33 8.62 0.28
N ASP A 50 -3.32 8.90 -1.03
CA ASP A 50 -2.24 8.57 -1.94
C ASP A 50 -1.11 9.63 -1.99
N SER A 51 -1.21 10.70 -1.17
CA SER A 51 -0.30 11.85 -1.16
C SER A 51 -0.28 12.66 -2.47
N VAL A 52 -1.36 12.62 -3.24
CA VAL A 52 -1.54 13.46 -4.42
C VAL A 52 -2.66 14.47 -4.14
N ILE A 53 -2.42 15.75 -4.45
CA ILE A 53 -3.48 16.76 -4.43
C ILE A 53 -4.12 16.79 -5.81
N ARG A 54 -5.41 16.46 -5.89
CA ARG A 54 -6.22 16.46 -7.11
C ARG A 54 -7.71 16.61 -6.81
N GLY A 55 -8.48 16.83 -7.87
CA GLY A 55 -9.92 17.01 -7.74
C GLY A 55 -10.27 18.36 -7.12
N ASN A 56 -11.56 18.66 -7.09
CA ASN A 56 -12.02 20.01 -6.75
C ASN A 56 -11.81 20.34 -5.28
N ASP A 57 -11.98 19.39 -4.37
CA ASP A 57 -12.03 19.69 -2.94
C ASP A 57 -10.63 19.84 -2.34
N GLU A 58 -9.69 18.98 -2.72
CA GLU A 58 -8.29 19.11 -2.31
C GLU A 58 -7.65 20.37 -2.91
N MET A 59 -7.98 20.71 -4.17
CA MET A 59 -7.49 21.94 -4.80
C MET A 59 -8.07 23.21 -4.18
N LYS A 60 -9.33 23.18 -3.70
CA LYS A 60 -9.90 24.29 -2.92
C LYS A 60 -9.20 24.43 -1.56
N ALA A 61 -8.93 23.31 -0.89
CA ALA A 61 -8.21 23.31 0.39
C ALA A 61 -6.75 23.79 0.21
N LEU A 62 -6.11 23.44 -0.90
CA LEU A 62 -4.81 23.96 -1.28
C LEU A 62 -4.87 25.47 -1.52
N PHE A 63 -5.89 25.98 -2.24
CA PHE A 63 -6.09 27.41 -2.39
C PHE A 63 -6.18 28.10 -1.03
N ASP A 64 -7.05 27.63 -0.12
CA ASP A 64 -7.24 28.26 1.19
C ASP A 64 -5.94 28.31 2.01
N TYR A 65 -5.11 27.28 1.87
CA TYR A 65 -3.81 27.26 2.52
C TYR A 65 -2.81 28.24 1.88
N VAL A 66 -2.74 28.27 0.54
CA VAL A 66 -1.86 29.18 -0.22
C VAL A 66 -2.25 30.64 -0.01
N ASP A 67 -3.55 30.93 0.00
CA ASP A 67 -4.13 32.25 0.22
C ASP A 67 -3.75 32.82 1.60
N GLY A 68 -3.61 31.98 2.62
CA GLY A 68 -3.13 32.37 3.94
C GLY A 68 -1.70 32.94 3.98
N PHE A 69 -0.92 32.76 2.91
CA PHE A 69 0.41 33.39 2.78
C PHE A 69 0.34 34.79 2.16
N ASP A 70 -0.83 35.23 1.72
CA ASP A 70 -1.02 36.61 1.29
C ASP A 70 -1.18 37.55 2.50
N LYS A 71 -0.32 38.56 2.56
CA LYS A 71 -0.24 39.52 3.69
C LYS A 71 -1.01 40.82 3.42
N ASN A 72 -1.58 40.99 2.22
CA ASN A 72 -2.17 42.26 1.81
C ASN A 72 -3.68 42.39 2.11
N GLY A 73 -4.33 41.30 2.54
CA GLY A 73 -5.77 41.26 2.88
C GLY A 73 -6.72 41.42 1.69
N ASP A 74 -6.23 41.29 0.45
CA ASP A 74 -7.05 41.31 -0.75
C ASP A 74 -7.71 39.93 -0.95
N SER A 75 -8.98 39.81 -0.56
CA SER A 75 -9.76 38.58 -0.67
C SER A 75 -10.00 38.11 -2.13
N GLY A 76 -9.47 38.85 -3.12
CA GLY A 76 -9.67 38.58 -4.53
C GLY A 76 -8.56 37.82 -5.23
N SER A 77 -7.27 37.99 -4.86
CA SER A 77 -6.15 37.57 -5.72
C SER A 77 -4.87 37.20 -5.00
N ILE A 78 -4.42 35.96 -5.16
CA ILE A 78 -3.13 35.48 -4.66
C ILE A 78 -1.90 35.91 -5.49
N ALA A 79 -2.05 36.51 -6.68
CA ALA A 79 -0.95 36.63 -7.64
C ALA A 79 0.09 37.73 -7.32
N THR A 80 -0.38 38.93 -6.99
CA THR A 80 0.44 40.13 -6.80
C THR A 80 -0.16 41.04 -5.75
N ASP A 81 0.68 41.79 -5.04
CA ASP A 81 0.24 42.87 -4.16
C ASP A 81 -0.32 44.06 -4.94
N LYS A 82 -0.84 45.07 -4.21
CA LYS A 82 -1.39 46.31 -4.77
C LYS A 82 -0.38 47.11 -5.63
N GLY A 83 0.92 46.88 -5.44
CA GLY A 83 2.01 47.48 -6.20
C GLY A 83 2.46 46.66 -7.42
N GLY A 84 1.85 45.49 -7.66
CA GLY A 84 2.21 44.59 -8.75
C GLY A 84 3.39 43.65 -8.44
N THR A 85 3.88 43.64 -7.20
CA THR A 85 4.94 42.72 -6.76
C THR A 85 4.34 41.34 -6.50
N LYS A 86 5.04 40.29 -6.93
CA LYS A 86 4.61 38.90 -6.67
C LYS A 86 4.55 38.63 -5.16
N THR A 87 3.45 38.09 -4.69
CA THR A 87 3.29 37.69 -3.28
C THR A 87 3.89 36.30 -3.04
N ALA A 88 4.02 35.90 -1.76
CA ALA A 88 4.37 34.53 -1.39
C ALA A 88 3.35 33.53 -1.96
N ALA A 89 2.05 33.83 -1.85
CA ALA A 89 0.98 33.03 -2.41
C ALA A 89 1.10 32.88 -3.95
N GLY A 90 1.51 33.93 -4.65
CA GLY A 90 1.76 33.92 -6.09
C GLY A 90 2.97 33.07 -6.47
N ALA A 91 4.04 33.10 -5.68
CA ALA A 91 5.19 32.22 -5.89
C ALA A 91 4.83 30.74 -5.68
N LEU A 92 4.01 30.44 -4.67
CA LEU A 92 3.48 29.10 -4.41
C LEU A 92 2.56 28.63 -5.56
N TYR A 93 1.66 29.49 -6.04
CA TYR A 93 0.81 29.19 -7.18
C TYR A 93 1.62 28.80 -8.42
N ASP A 94 2.66 29.56 -8.75
CA ASP A 94 3.53 29.24 -9.90
C ASP A 94 4.25 27.90 -9.72
N ALA A 95 4.71 27.59 -8.50
CA ALA A 95 5.38 26.34 -8.20
C ALA A 95 4.43 25.12 -8.36
N PHE A 96 3.20 25.25 -7.87
CA PHE A 96 2.17 24.23 -8.10
C PHE A 96 1.76 24.16 -9.58
N GLY A 97 1.68 25.29 -10.27
CA GLY A 97 1.46 25.38 -11.71
C GLY A 97 2.44 24.51 -12.49
N LYS A 98 3.74 24.68 -12.24
CA LYS A 98 4.81 23.86 -12.85
C LYS A 98 4.64 22.37 -12.56
N THR A 99 4.24 22.03 -11.33
CA THR A 99 4.01 20.62 -10.95
C THR A 99 2.85 20.02 -11.76
N THR A 100 1.74 20.77 -11.91
CA THR A 100 0.59 20.32 -12.70
C THR A 100 0.87 20.31 -14.21
N ASP A 101 1.74 21.19 -14.72
CA ASP A 101 2.21 21.14 -16.11
C ASP A 101 3.02 19.88 -16.36
N ALA A 102 3.92 19.52 -15.44
CA ALA A 102 4.68 18.28 -15.51
C ALA A 102 3.77 17.05 -15.48
N SER A 103 2.75 17.04 -14.60
CA SER A 103 1.78 15.93 -14.55
C SER A 103 0.94 15.84 -15.82
N ARG A 104 0.57 16.97 -16.45
CA ARG A 104 -0.12 16.97 -17.75
C ARG A 104 0.77 16.42 -18.87
N ALA A 105 2.02 16.87 -18.93
CA ALA A 105 2.99 16.39 -19.92
C ALA A 105 3.24 14.87 -19.77
N HIS A 106 3.28 14.38 -18.53
CA HIS A 106 3.33 12.95 -18.25
C HIS A 106 2.10 12.23 -18.82
N ALA A 107 0.88 12.61 -18.40
CA ALA A 107 -0.34 11.96 -18.87
C ALA A 107 -0.49 11.94 -20.40
N ALA A 108 -0.10 13.03 -21.08
CA ALA A 108 -0.18 13.16 -22.54
C ALA A 108 0.61 12.08 -23.30
N THR A 109 1.65 11.51 -22.68
CA THR A 109 2.45 10.42 -23.26
C THR A 109 2.08 9.04 -22.73
N HIS A 110 1.19 8.98 -21.73
CA HIS A 110 0.82 7.78 -20.97
C HIS A 110 -0.67 7.48 -21.17
N GLY A 111 -1.43 7.30 -20.08
CA GLY A 111 -2.85 6.94 -20.11
C GLY A 111 -3.72 7.87 -20.97
N ALA A 112 -3.45 9.19 -21.00
CA ALA A 112 -4.26 10.11 -21.80
C ALA A 112 -4.16 9.85 -23.30
N LYS A 113 -3.02 9.39 -23.81
CA LYS A 113 -2.85 9.01 -25.21
C LYS A 113 -3.83 7.93 -25.66
N ARG A 114 -4.23 7.04 -24.74
CA ARG A 114 -5.22 5.98 -25.02
C ARG A 114 -6.63 6.51 -25.21
N PHE A 115 -6.95 7.63 -24.56
CA PHE A 115 -8.30 8.18 -24.50
C PHE A 115 -8.53 9.30 -25.52
N GLU A 116 -7.49 9.70 -26.24
CA GLU A 116 -7.55 10.76 -27.24
C GLU A 116 -8.60 10.47 -28.32
N GLY A 117 -9.40 11.50 -28.65
CA GLY A 117 -10.44 11.45 -29.68
C GLY A 117 -11.70 10.66 -29.30
N ASP A 118 -11.81 10.19 -28.05
CA ASP A 118 -12.98 9.45 -27.58
C ASP A 118 -14.05 10.37 -27.00
N LYS A 119 -15.12 10.62 -27.76
CA LYS A 119 -16.19 11.56 -27.38
C LYS A 119 -16.84 11.24 -26.03
N ASP A 120 -16.93 9.96 -25.68
CA ASP A 120 -17.53 9.54 -24.41
C ASP A 120 -16.59 9.85 -23.24
N LEU A 121 -15.30 9.57 -23.39
CA LEU A 121 -14.30 9.90 -22.38
C LEU A 121 -14.05 11.41 -22.28
N ASP A 122 -14.21 12.16 -23.37
CA ASP A 122 -14.20 13.62 -23.37
C ASP A 122 -15.38 14.17 -22.55
N ALA A 123 -16.58 13.60 -22.73
CA ALA A 123 -17.75 13.95 -21.91
C ALA A 123 -17.56 13.57 -20.43
N VAL A 124 -16.91 12.44 -20.14
CA VAL A 124 -16.54 12.06 -18.76
C VAL A 124 -15.54 13.05 -18.16
N ALA A 125 -14.53 13.47 -18.92
CA ALA A 125 -13.55 14.46 -18.47
C ALA A 125 -14.19 15.85 -18.22
N ALA A 126 -15.20 16.21 -19.02
CA ALA A 126 -16.00 17.41 -18.83
C ALA A 126 -17.00 17.31 -17.66
N GLY A 127 -17.21 16.11 -17.10
CA GLY A 127 -18.17 15.86 -16.02
C GLY A 127 -19.64 15.82 -16.49
N THR A 128 -19.88 15.66 -17.79
CA THR A 128 -21.23 15.56 -18.37
C THR A 128 -21.69 14.12 -18.62
N LYS A 129 -20.77 13.15 -18.45
CA LYS A 129 -21.03 11.71 -18.55
C LYS A 129 -20.30 10.96 -17.44
N THR A 130 -20.82 9.78 -17.11
CA THR A 130 -20.18 8.80 -16.23
C THR A 130 -20.29 7.43 -16.89
N LEU A 131 -19.24 6.61 -16.83
CA LEU A 131 -19.32 5.20 -17.22
C LEU A 131 -19.48 4.32 -15.97
N GLY A 132 -20.33 3.31 -16.05
CA GLY A 132 -20.61 2.35 -14.98
C GLY A 132 -21.33 1.13 -15.52
N VAL A 133 -21.83 0.27 -14.63
CA VAL A 133 -22.49 -1.00 -15.00
C VAL A 133 -23.54 -0.80 -16.10
N GLY A 134 -23.42 -1.58 -17.16
CA GLY A 134 -24.30 -1.50 -18.34
C GLY A 134 -23.79 -0.58 -19.45
N SER A 135 -22.78 0.27 -19.20
CA SER A 135 -22.09 1.01 -20.25
C SER A 135 -21.40 0.05 -21.23
N LYS A 136 -21.38 0.39 -22.52
CA LYS A 136 -20.77 -0.44 -23.57
C LYS A 136 -20.05 0.41 -24.62
N GLY A 137 -19.09 -0.19 -25.31
CA GLY A 137 -18.39 0.38 -26.46
C GLY A 137 -16.89 0.57 -26.22
N ASP A 138 -16.25 1.23 -27.19
CA ASP A 138 -14.79 1.41 -27.21
C ASP A 138 -14.26 2.21 -26.02
N SER A 139 -15.04 3.14 -25.49
CA SER A 139 -14.70 3.93 -24.31
C SER A 139 -14.51 3.05 -23.07
N VAL A 140 -15.40 2.07 -22.86
CA VAL A 140 -15.30 1.07 -21.80
C VAL A 140 -14.08 0.17 -22.05
N LYS A 141 -13.88 -0.27 -23.29
CA LYS A 141 -12.76 -1.13 -23.66
C LYS A 141 -11.41 -0.48 -23.34
N LYS A 142 -11.23 0.80 -23.70
CA LYS A 142 -10.00 1.56 -23.40
C LYS A 142 -9.73 1.65 -21.90
N VAL A 143 -10.76 1.80 -21.08
CA VAL A 143 -10.60 1.83 -19.62
C VAL A 143 -10.25 0.46 -19.08
N GLN A 144 -10.93 -0.60 -19.52
CA GLN A 144 -10.59 -1.98 -19.15
C GLN A 144 -9.14 -2.33 -19.52
N GLU A 145 -8.69 -1.98 -20.73
CA GLU A 145 -7.30 -2.17 -21.13
C GLU A 145 -6.34 -1.39 -20.23
N SER A 146 -6.71 -0.18 -19.79
CA SER A 146 -5.86 0.62 -18.89
C SER A 146 -5.72 -0.05 -17.53
N LEU A 147 -6.82 -0.59 -17.01
CA LEU A 147 -6.84 -1.34 -15.77
C LEU A 147 -6.00 -2.63 -15.88
N ILE A 148 -6.21 -3.41 -16.94
CA ILE A 148 -5.46 -4.65 -17.20
C ILE A 148 -3.96 -4.36 -17.34
N ASP A 149 -3.59 -3.30 -18.06
CA ASP A 149 -2.18 -2.93 -18.25
C ASP A 149 -1.54 -2.44 -16.96
N MET A 150 -2.33 -1.94 -16.01
CA MET A 150 -1.89 -1.66 -14.66
C MET A 150 -1.98 -2.89 -13.73
N GLY A 151 -2.31 -4.09 -14.25
CA GLY A 151 -2.36 -5.32 -13.46
C GLY A 151 -3.62 -5.52 -12.62
N TYR A 152 -4.69 -4.74 -12.84
CA TYR A 152 -6.00 -5.03 -12.26
C TYR A 152 -6.65 -6.19 -13.01
N ASP A 153 -7.16 -7.17 -12.26
CA ASP A 153 -7.78 -8.35 -12.84
C ASP A 153 -9.18 -8.02 -13.38
N ILE A 154 -9.41 -8.42 -14.64
CA ILE A 154 -10.70 -8.37 -15.32
C ILE A 154 -10.83 -9.69 -16.07
N PRO A 155 -11.49 -10.71 -15.49
CA PRO A 155 -11.73 -11.98 -16.15
C PRO A 155 -12.38 -11.79 -17.52
N GLY A 156 -11.87 -12.49 -18.54
CA GLY A 156 -12.34 -12.33 -19.93
C GLY A 156 -11.76 -11.10 -20.67
N GLY A 157 -10.98 -10.26 -19.99
CA GLY A 157 -10.25 -9.15 -20.60
C GLY A 157 -11.14 -7.95 -20.97
N ALA A 158 -10.63 -7.11 -21.88
CA ALA A 158 -11.31 -5.88 -22.30
C ALA A 158 -12.44 -6.16 -23.31
N SER A 159 -13.59 -6.56 -22.79
CA SER A 159 -14.79 -6.91 -23.57
C SER A 159 -15.51 -5.71 -24.19
N GLY A 160 -15.24 -4.49 -23.71
CA GLY A 160 -16.01 -3.29 -24.04
C GLY A 160 -17.39 -3.24 -23.38
N THR A 161 -17.71 -4.15 -22.46
CA THR A 161 -18.93 -4.12 -21.64
C THR A 161 -18.56 -3.90 -20.19
N TYR A 162 -19.17 -2.89 -19.56
CA TYR A 162 -18.94 -2.59 -18.16
C TYR A 162 -19.83 -3.51 -17.30
N ASP A 163 -19.23 -4.57 -16.78
CA ASP A 163 -19.86 -5.60 -15.96
C ASP A 163 -19.45 -5.52 -14.49
N ALA A 164 -19.80 -6.54 -13.71
CA ALA A 164 -19.49 -6.62 -12.29
C ALA A 164 -17.97 -6.67 -12.05
N ASP A 165 -17.21 -7.39 -12.88
CA ASP A 165 -15.77 -7.51 -12.69
C ASP A 165 -15.04 -6.22 -13.06
N THR A 166 -15.49 -5.52 -14.11
CA THR A 166 -15.04 -4.15 -14.41
C THR A 166 -15.32 -3.21 -13.25
N LYS A 167 -16.51 -3.30 -12.62
CA LYS A 167 -16.85 -2.50 -11.43
C LYS A 167 -15.89 -2.79 -10.28
N LYS A 168 -15.58 -4.05 -10.03
CA LYS A 168 -14.64 -4.45 -8.96
C LYS A 168 -13.24 -3.89 -9.23
N ALA A 169 -12.74 -4.01 -10.47
CA ALA A 169 -11.45 -3.44 -10.86
C ALA A 169 -11.41 -1.91 -10.72
N VAL A 170 -12.46 -1.20 -11.11
CA VAL A 170 -12.56 0.26 -10.94
C VAL A 170 -12.65 0.64 -9.46
N THR A 171 -13.47 -0.05 -8.67
CA THR A 171 -13.57 0.20 -7.22
C THR A 171 -12.24 -0.02 -6.53
N HIS A 172 -11.49 -1.03 -6.99
CA HIS A 172 -10.15 -1.29 -6.52
C HIS A 172 -9.21 -0.14 -6.90
N PHE A 173 -9.12 0.23 -8.17
CA PHE A 173 -8.34 1.38 -8.63
C PHE A 173 -8.67 2.67 -7.85
N GLN A 174 -9.95 2.95 -7.63
CA GLN A 174 -10.39 4.12 -6.86
C GLN A 174 -9.89 4.09 -5.42
N ARG A 175 -9.95 2.91 -4.77
CA ARG A 175 -9.39 2.71 -3.43
C ARG A 175 -7.88 2.90 -3.42
N GLU A 176 -7.18 2.43 -4.46
CA GLU A 176 -5.73 2.62 -4.59
C GLU A 176 -5.33 4.09 -4.70
N MET A 177 -6.14 4.83 -5.44
CA MET A 177 -5.99 6.24 -5.70
C MET A 177 -6.53 7.12 -4.54
N GLY A 178 -7.09 6.54 -3.48
CA GLY A 178 -7.67 7.33 -2.39
C GLY A 178 -8.82 8.26 -2.82
N ILE A 179 -9.48 7.95 -3.94
CA ILE A 179 -10.62 8.72 -4.48
C ILE A 179 -11.95 8.01 -4.15
N GLY A 180 -13.09 8.63 -4.49
CA GLY A 180 -14.41 8.05 -4.25
C GLY A 180 -14.55 6.64 -4.84
N LYS A 181 -14.92 5.65 -4.01
CA LYS A 181 -14.97 4.21 -4.34
C LYS A 181 -16.37 3.72 -4.75
N ASP A 182 -17.06 4.48 -5.59
CA ASP A 182 -18.43 4.17 -6.04
C ASP A 182 -18.49 3.12 -7.16
N GLY A 183 -17.33 2.77 -7.73
CA GLY A 183 -17.20 1.88 -8.87
C GLY A 183 -17.68 2.49 -10.17
N ASN A 184 -17.72 3.82 -10.29
CA ASN A 184 -18.04 4.53 -11.53
C ASN A 184 -16.83 5.31 -12.05
N ILE A 185 -16.72 5.43 -13.37
CA ILE A 185 -15.71 6.25 -14.02
C ILE A 185 -16.29 7.64 -14.28
N GLY A 186 -16.14 8.52 -13.30
CA GLY A 186 -16.37 9.96 -13.44
C GLY A 186 -15.09 10.72 -13.77
N LYS A 187 -15.17 12.05 -13.75
CA LYS A 187 -14.05 12.98 -14.04
C LYS A 187 -12.79 12.66 -13.22
N GLU A 188 -12.95 12.40 -11.92
CA GLU A 188 -11.84 12.13 -11.02
C GLU A 188 -11.17 10.78 -11.33
N THR A 189 -11.95 9.71 -11.46
CA THR A 189 -11.47 8.37 -11.84
C THR A 189 -10.73 8.41 -13.19
N LEU A 190 -11.30 9.08 -14.19
CA LEU A 190 -10.67 9.20 -15.51
C LEU A 190 -9.37 10.03 -15.45
N GLY A 191 -9.35 11.11 -14.67
CA GLY A 191 -8.15 11.91 -14.44
C GLY A 191 -7.02 11.08 -13.81
N ALA A 192 -7.34 10.27 -12.81
CA ALA A 192 -6.37 9.36 -12.21
C ALA A 192 -5.89 8.29 -13.21
N LEU A 193 -6.78 7.72 -14.03
CA LEU A 193 -6.41 6.75 -15.07
C LEU A 193 -5.44 7.34 -16.09
N LYS A 194 -5.67 8.59 -16.53
CA LYS A 194 -4.79 9.30 -17.47
C LYS A 194 -3.35 9.43 -16.95
N GLN A 195 -3.20 9.53 -15.63
CA GLN A 195 -1.92 9.71 -14.96
C GLN A 195 -1.23 8.39 -14.64
N ALA A 196 -1.99 7.37 -14.24
CA ALA A 196 -1.42 6.12 -13.73
C ALA A 196 -1.25 5.04 -14.79
N ALA A 197 -2.09 5.02 -15.82
CA ALA A 197 -2.04 3.99 -16.84
C ALA A 197 -0.80 4.16 -17.72
N PRO A 198 -0.10 3.07 -18.07
CA PRO A 198 1.08 3.15 -18.91
C PRO A 198 0.71 3.53 -20.35
N ALA A 199 1.71 3.93 -21.13
CA ALA A 199 1.53 4.24 -22.53
C ALA A 199 0.89 3.06 -23.31
N PRO A 200 0.06 3.32 -24.34
CA PRO A 200 -0.51 2.24 -25.16
C PRO A 200 0.58 1.30 -25.71
N GLY A 201 0.37 0.00 -25.56
CA GLY A 201 1.35 -1.04 -25.95
C GLY A 201 2.32 -1.45 -24.84
N ASN A 202 2.30 -0.77 -23.69
CA ASN A 202 3.04 -1.13 -22.50
C ASN A 202 2.12 -1.71 -21.42
N LYS A 203 2.74 -2.38 -20.44
CA LYS A 203 2.14 -2.78 -19.17
C LYS A 203 3.02 -2.33 -18.00
N LEU A 204 2.40 -2.12 -16.85
CA LEU A 204 3.06 -1.76 -15.61
C LEU A 204 3.44 -3.04 -14.85
N VAL A 205 4.73 -3.19 -14.55
CA VAL A 205 5.24 -4.24 -13.67
C VAL A 205 5.61 -3.60 -12.34
N ARG A 206 4.92 -4.01 -11.27
CA ARG A 206 5.19 -3.56 -9.90
C ARG A 206 6.09 -4.54 -9.17
N SER A 207 7.15 -4.05 -8.55
CA SER A 207 8.12 -4.88 -7.80
C SER A 207 8.54 -4.14 -6.54
N PRO A 208 8.91 -4.87 -5.47
CA PRO A 208 9.65 -4.27 -4.36
C PRO A 208 10.91 -3.55 -4.80
N GLU A 209 11.29 -2.55 -4.02
CA GLU A 209 12.56 -1.85 -4.13
C GLU A 209 13.70 -2.69 -3.56
N TYR A 210 13.93 -3.85 -4.16
CA TYR A 210 14.94 -4.81 -3.70
C TYR A 210 16.36 -4.23 -3.63
N ASP A 211 16.67 -3.20 -4.43
CA ASP A 211 17.96 -2.49 -4.32
C ASP A 211 18.09 -1.71 -3.01
N LYS A 212 16.99 -1.13 -2.50
CA LYS A 212 16.94 -0.49 -1.18
C LYS A 212 16.86 -1.53 -0.08
N MET A 213 16.06 -2.58 -0.29
CA MET A 213 15.87 -3.69 0.65
C MET A 213 17.19 -4.41 0.94
N PHE A 214 18.07 -4.59 -0.05
CA PHE A 214 19.35 -5.30 0.10
C PHE A 214 20.55 -4.35 0.15
N ALA A 215 20.33 -3.07 0.40
CA ALA A 215 21.34 -2.02 0.23
C ALA A 215 22.58 -2.24 1.11
N ASP A 216 22.40 -2.83 2.31
CA ASP A 216 23.47 -3.12 3.26
C ASP A 216 24.01 -4.56 3.16
N GLY A 217 23.59 -5.31 2.14
CA GLY A 217 23.96 -6.72 1.96
C GLY A 217 23.20 -7.68 2.88
N ARG A 218 22.11 -7.23 3.50
CA ARG A 218 21.25 -8.05 4.35
C ARG A 218 19.79 -7.92 3.94
N LEU A 219 19.00 -8.85 4.47
CA LEU A 219 17.56 -8.79 4.50
C LEU A 219 17.14 -9.22 5.91
N ASP A 220 16.59 -8.31 6.70
CA ASP A 220 15.98 -8.67 7.97
C ASP A 220 14.50 -8.98 7.74
N THR A 221 14.12 -10.23 8.01
CA THR A 221 12.75 -10.73 7.84
C THR A 221 12.15 -11.08 9.19
N THR A 222 11.01 -10.50 9.55
CA THR A 222 10.18 -11.03 10.63
C THR A 222 9.01 -11.84 10.07
N ILE A 223 8.80 -13.02 10.63
CA ILE A 223 7.59 -13.82 10.47
C ILE A 223 6.91 -13.87 11.83
N ALA A 224 5.73 -13.26 11.95
CA ALA A 224 4.94 -13.26 13.16
C ALA A 224 3.68 -14.11 12.97
N VAL A 225 3.53 -15.14 13.81
CA VAL A 225 2.36 -16.01 13.82
C VAL A 225 1.39 -15.51 14.88
N GLY A 226 0.14 -15.34 14.50
CA GLY A 226 -0.94 -14.93 15.40
C GLY A 226 -1.43 -16.05 16.29
N TYR A 227 -2.15 -15.70 17.36
CA TYR A 227 -2.80 -16.70 18.19
C TYR A 227 -4.02 -17.27 17.46
N ASP A 228 -4.22 -18.57 17.67
CA ASP A 228 -5.34 -19.33 17.12
C ASP A 228 -5.99 -20.10 18.26
N GLU A 229 -7.31 -19.96 18.40
CA GLU A 229 -8.11 -20.49 19.51
C GLU A 229 -8.14 -22.02 19.52
N GLY A 230 -7.96 -22.66 18.37
CA GLY A 230 -7.79 -24.10 18.23
C GLY A 230 -6.34 -24.57 18.49
N LYS A 231 -5.44 -23.66 18.85
CA LYS A 231 -3.99 -23.86 18.95
C LYS A 231 -3.33 -24.27 17.62
N ALA A 232 -3.96 -23.98 16.48
CA ALA A 232 -3.43 -24.31 15.16
C ALA A 232 -2.11 -23.59 14.86
N HIS A 233 -1.87 -22.44 15.49
CA HIS A 233 -0.62 -21.67 15.42
C HIS A 233 0.63 -22.53 15.75
N LEU A 234 0.52 -23.54 16.61
CA LEU A 234 1.63 -24.47 16.90
C LEU A 234 1.96 -25.35 15.68
N GLY A 235 0.92 -25.84 14.99
CA GLY A 235 1.06 -26.61 13.76
C GLY A 235 1.61 -25.76 12.62
N GLU A 236 1.14 -24.53 12.48
CA GLU A 236 1.66 -23.56 11.51
C GLU A 236 3.13 -23.22 11.77
N THR A 237 3.49 -22.88 13.01
CA THR A 237 4.87 -22.61 13.43
C THR A 237 5.78 -23.78 13.09
N THR A 238 5.34 -25.01 13.38
CA THR A 238 6.11 -26.22 13.06
C THR A 238 6.37 -26.35 11.56
N LYS A 239 5.34 -26.11 10.73
CA LYS A 239 5.46 -26.14 9.26
C LYS A 239 6.38 -25.04 8.74
N ILE A 240 6.32 -23.83 9.30
CA ILE A 240 7.22 -22.72 8.95
C ILE A 240 8.67 -23.11 9.25
N VAL A 241 8.96 -23.63 10.44
CA VAL A 241 10.32 -24.06 10.81
C VAL A 241 10.82 -25.18 9.89
N GLN A 242 9.97 -26.16 9.57
CA GLN A 242 10.31 -27.23 8.63
C GLN A 242 10.60 -26.69 7.22
N GLY A 243 9.76 -25.77 6.73
CA GLY A 243 9.93 -25.14 5.42
C GLY A 243 11.19 -24.29 5.34
N LEU A 244 11.47 -23.46 6.35
CA LEU A 244 12.71 -22.69 6.43
C LEU A 244 13.94 -23.61 6.36
N ARG A 245 13.94 -24.71 7.12
CA ARG A 245 15.03 -25.69 7.08
C ARG A 245 15.15 -26.39 5.72
N ALA A 246 14.03 -26.75 5.10
CA ALA A 246 14.01 -27.33 3.76
C ALA A 246 14.57 -26.37 2.71
N ASP A 247 14.30 -25.06 2.87
CA ASP A 247 14.87 -23.98 2.07
C ASP A 247 16.32 -23.63 2.42
N GLY A 248 16.95 -24.37 3.35
CA GLY A 248 18.36 -24.24 3.70
C GLY A 248 18.68 -23.20 4.78
N TYR A 249 17.66 -22.65 5.46
CA TYR A 249 17.90 -21.81 6.63
C TYR A 249 18.36 -22.64 7.83
N LYS A 250 19.37 -22.14 8.54
CA LYS A 250 19.92 -22.78 9.74
C LYS A 250 19.44 -22.05 11.00
N PRO A 251 19.08 -22.75 12.08
CA PRO A 251 18.83 -22.09 13.36
C PRO A 251 20.05 -21.29 13.81
N LEU A 252 19.80 -20.07 14.31
CA LEU A 252 20.81 -19.13 14.76
C LEU A 252 20.68 -18.92 16.27
N ASP A 253 21.73 -19.27 17.01
CA ASP A 253 21.77 -19.10 18.47
C ASP A 253 22.57 -17.85 18.82
N TYR A 254 21.87 -16.76 19.16
CA TYR A 254 22.47 -15.47 19.51
C TYR A 254 23.57 -15.58 20.57
N THR A 255 23.41 -16.49 21.55
CA THR A 255 24.34 -16.62 22.68
C THR A 255 25.70 -17.19 22.25
N LYS A 256 25.74 -17.87 21.10
CA LYS A 256 26.96 -18.46 20.53
C LYS A 256 27.66 -17.57 19.51
N LEU A 257 27.03 -16.49 19.06
CA LEU A 257 27.62 -15.56 18.12
C LEU A 257 28.63 -14.64 18.81
N THR A 258 29.77 -14.43 18.15
CA THR A 258 30.70 -13.35 18.46
C THR A 258 30.07 -11.99 18.14
N ASP A 259 30.61 -10.91 18.72
CA ASP A 259 30.12 -9.57 18.42
C ASP A 259 30.29 -9.19 16.95
N ALA A 260 31.36 -9.66 16.30
CA ALA A 260 31.58 -9.45 14.87
C ALA A 260 30.50 -10.15 14.02
N GLU A 261 30.11 -11.37 14.38
CA GLU A 261 29.01 -12.09 13.69
C GLU A 261 27.67 -11.41 13.93
N ARG A 262 27.40 -10.95 15.16
CA ARG A 262 26.18 -10.17 15.48
C ARG A 262 26.09 -8.90 14.66
N THR A 263 27.18 -8.14 14.58
CA THR A 263 27.26 -6.92 13.75
C THR A 263 27.06 -7.24 12.27
N LYS A 264 27.74 -8.28 11.75
CA LYS A 264 27.59 -8.72 10.37
C LYS A 264 26.14 -9.07 10.05
N LEU A 265 25.48 -9.82 10.92
CA LEU A 265 24.11 -10.29 10.71
C LEU A 265 23.04 -9.26 11.09
N GLY A 266 23.41 -8.06 11.56
CA GLY A 266 22.42 -7.06 11.99
C GLY A 266 21.69 -7.44 13.28
N LEU A 267 22.11 -8.50 13.96
CA LEU A 267 21.52 -8.99 15.19
C LEU A 267 22.25 -8.38 16.39
N THR A 268 22.30 -7.05 16.48
CA THR A 268 22.88 -6.32 17.62
C THR A 268 21.98 -6.43 18.86
N LYS A 269 22.50 -6.07 20.04
CA LYS A 269 21.76 -6.21 21.32
C LYS A 269 20.43 -5.46 21.33
N ASP A 270 20.37 -4.30 20.69
CA ASP A 270 19.16 -3.49 20.52
C ASP A 270 18.16 -4.10 19.52
N ARG A 271 18.58 -5.00 18.62
CA ARG A 271 17.73 -5.73 17.67
C ARG A 271 17.37 -7.14 18.12
N TYR A 272 18.19 -7.76 18.95
CA TYR A 272 17.90 -9.07 19.52
C TYR A 272 16.65 -9.04 20.41
N ASP A 273 15.80 -10.05 20.24
CA ASP A 273 14.65 -10.33 21.09
C ASP A 273 14.76 -11.78 21.60
N PRO A 274 14.89 -12.00 22.92
CA PRO A 274 15.05 -13.33 23.49
C PRO A 274 13.78 -14.20 23.42
N ASN A 275 12.63 -13.64 23.07
CA ASN A 275 11.37 -14.39 22.94
C ASN A 275 11.12 -14.91 21.52
N ALA A 276 11.98 -14.56 20.56
CA ALA A 276 11.89 -15.03 19.17
C ALA A 276 12.91 -16.13 18.87
N GLN A 277 12.60 -16.93 17.85
CA GLN A 277 13.55 -17.86 17.24
C GLN A 277 14.22 -17.18 16.04
N TYR A 278 15.50 -17.48 15.81
CA TYR A 278 16.25 -16.91 14.68
C TYR A 278 16.73 -17.99 13.71
N PHE A 279 16.68 -17.67 12.43
CA PHE A 279 17.22 -18.50 11.37
C PHE A 279 18.05 -17.65 10.39
N HIS A 280 19.08 -18.23 9.79
CA HIS A 280 19.96 -17.55 8.86
C HIS A 280 20.17 -18.35 7.58
N LYS A 281 20.20 -17.64 6.45
CA LYS A 281 20.64 -18.16 5.16
C LYS A 281 21.31 -17.04 4.36
N THR A 282 22.45 -17.32 3.77
CA THR A 282 23.01 -16.47 2.72
C THR A 282 22.47 -16.91 1.36
N PHE A 283 21.97 -15.97 0.56
CA PHE A 283 21.56 -16.24 -0.82
C PHE A 283 22.30 -15.32 -1.79
N LYS A 284 22.35 -15.71 -3.07
CA LYS A 284 22.89 -14.89 -4.15
C LYS A 284 21.77 -14.00 -4.70
N ASP A 285 21.92 -12.69 -4.62
CA ASP A 285 21.00 -11.74 -5.24
C ASP A 285 20.93 -12.00 -6.75
N PRO A 286 19.77 -12.39 -7.32
CA PRO A 286 19.66 -12.72 -8.74
C PRO A 286 20.08 -11.59 -9.68
N LYS A 287 20.00 -10.32 -9.24
CA LYS A 287 20.37 -9.16 -10.05
C LYS A 287 21.88 -8.92 -10.06
N THR A 288 22.54 -9.02 -8.91
CA THR A 288 23.94 -8.58 -8.75
C THR A 288 24.93 -9.72 -8.56
N GLY A 289 24.47 -10.93 -8.27
CA GLY A 289 25.30 -12.09 -7.92
C GLY A 289 26.03 -11.96 -6.56
N LYS A 290 25.78 -10.89 -5.80
CA LYS A 290 26.37 -10.67 -4.48
C LYS A 290 25.67 -11.53 -3.43
N ASP A 291 26.41 -11.86 -2.39
CA ASP A 291 25.82 -12.50 -1.21
C ASP A 291 24.96 -11.50 -0.44
N VAL A 292 23.76 -11.95 -0.05
CA VAL A 292 22.86 -11.26 0.86
C VAL A 292 22.55 -12.19 2.02
N ASP A 293 22.79 -11.74 3.24
CA ASP A 293 22.48 -12.49 4.46
C ASP A 293 21.02 -12.22 4.86
N ASN A 294 20.15 -13.24 4.80
CA ASN A 294 18.79 -13.15 5.32
C ASN A 294 18.73 -13.69 6.75
N VAL A 295 18.33 -12.84 7.69
CA VAL A 295 18.05 -13.20 9.08
C VAL A 295 16.56 -13.18 9.30
N VAL A 296 16.00 -14.36 9.62
CA VAL A 296 14.57 -14.54 9.89
C VAL A 296 14.34 -14.57 11.39
N ARG A 297 13.61 -13.58 11.93
CA ARG A 297 13.03 -13.58 13.27
C ARG A 297 11.64 -14.21 13.22
N LEU A 298 11.46 -15.35 13.86
CA LEU A 298 10.17 -16.01 14.02
C LEU A 298 9.57 -15.67 15.39
N VAL A 299 8.50 -14.87 15.36
CA VAL A 299 7.72 -14.46 16.53
C VAL A 299 6.49 -15.36 16.64
N THR A 300 6.30 -15.98 17.80
CA THR A 300 5.18 -16.89 18.06
C THR A 300 4.37 -16.41 19.26
N PRO A 301 3.06 -16.71 19.33
CA PRO A 301 2.23 -16.32 20.47
C PRO A 301 2.76 -16.91 21.79
N GLY A 302 2.79 -16.08 22.83
CA GLY A 302 3.08 -16.49 24.20
C GLY A 302 1.81 -16.65 25.04
N SER A 303 1.95 -16.90 26.35
CA SER A 303 0.79 -17.12 27.23
C SER A 303 -0.15 -15.91 27.36
N ASP A 304 0.36 -14.68 27.24
CA ASP A 304 -0.45 -13.44 27.31
C ASP A 304 -0.28 -12.53 26.07
N GLY A 305 0.45 -13.01 25.05
CA GLY A 305 0.71 -12.30 23.79
C GLY A 305 1.52 -11.00 23.87
N LYS A 306 1.82 -10.46 25.05
CA LYS A 306 2.47 -9.13 25.16
C LYS A 306 3.89 -9.13 24.61
N ALA A 307 4.67 -10.17 24.93
CA ALA A 307 6.04 -10.29 24.41
C ALA A 307 6.04 -10.37 22.88
N ALA A 308 5.12 -11.15 22.29
CA ALA A 308 4.98 -11.26 20.84
C ALA A 308 4.56 -9.92 20.21
N ARG A 309 3.63 -9.18 20.84
CA ARG A 309 3.23 -7.83 20.41
C ARG A 309 4.41 -6.86 20.39
N GLU A 310 5.21 -6.80 21.46
CA GLU A 310 6.39 -5.94 21.51
C GLU A 310 7.45 -6.36 20.48
N SER A 311 7.59 -7.66 20.23
CA SER A 311 8.51 -8.19 19.21
C SER A 311 8.06 -7.81 17.81
N PHE A 312 6.75 -7.87 17.54
CA PHE A 312 6.17 -7.40 16.28
C PHE A 312 6.32 -5.88 16.11
N LYS A 313 6.08 -5.09 17.17
CA LYS A 313 6.34 -3.64 17.17
C LYS A 313 7.79 -3.33 16.80
N LYS A 314 8.74 -4.04 17.42
CA LYS A 314 10.16 -3.91 17.13
C LYS A 314 10.50 -4.26 15.69
N ALA A 315 9.89 -5.31 15.14
CA ALA A 315 10.04 -5.67 13.73
C ALA A 315 9.55 -4.57 12.79
N MET A 316 8.38 -3.98 13.08
CA MET A 316 7.84 -2.84 12.32
C MET A 316 8.81 -1.64 12.32
N GLU A 317 9.59 -1.43 13.39
CA GLU A 317 10.55 -0.34 13.50
C GLU A 317 11.91 -0.59 12.84
N GLN A 318 12.25 -1.85 12.55
CA GLN A 318 13.63 -2.26 12.29
C GLN A 318 13.83 -3.10 11.03
N ASP A 319 12.87 -3.93 10.63
CA ASP A 319 13.10 -4.98 9.64
C ASP A 319 12.49 -4.63 8.28
N GLU A 320 13.23 -4.93 7.20
CA GLU A 320 12.81 -4.59 5.84
C GLU A 320 11.63 -5.44 5.35
N MET A 321 11.44 -6.65 5.87
CA MET A 321 10.30 -7.50 5.53
C MET A 321 9.59 -7.98 6.79
N VAL A 322 8.31 -7.61 6.96
CA VAL A 322 7.51 -8.02 8.12
C VAL A 322 6.27 -8.76 7.62
N ILE A 323 6.21 -10.05 7.91
CA ILE A 323 5.10 -10.93 7.57
C ILE A 323 4.29 -11.22 8.83
N TYR A 324 2.98 -10.99 8.81
CA TYR A 324 2.05 -11.47 9.81
C TYR A 324 1.15 -12.55 9.21
N SER A 325 1.02 -13.69 9.87
CA SER A 325 0.09 -14.77 9.52
C SER A 325 -0.80 -15.08 10.71
N GLY A 326 -2.12 -14.88 10.60
CA GLY A 326 -3.02 -15.12 11.73
C GLY A 326 -4.35 -14.38 11.63
N HIS A 327 -4.88 -13.92 12.76
CA HIS A 327 -6.17 -13.25 12.85
C HIS A 327 -6.02 -11.73 12.98
N ALA A 328 -6.77 -10.97 12.18
CA ALA A 328 -6.98 -9.55 12.43
C ALA A 328 -8.16 -9.42 13.39
N ARG A 329 -7.92 -9.31 14.69
CA ARG A 329 -9.01 -9.41 15.69
C ARG A 329 -10.05 -8.30 15.50
N TYR A 330 -11.22 -8.66 14.98
CA TYR A 330 -12.31 -7.74 14.58
C TYR A 330 -11.84 -6.57 13.68
N GLY A 331 -10.80 -6.77 12.87
CA GLY A 331 -10.19 -5.71 12.06
C GLY A 331 -9.44 -4.64 12.87
N THR A 332 -9.14 -4.89 14.16
CA THR A 332 -8.37 -3.94 14.99
C THR A 332 -6.86 -4.05 14.79
N GLY A 333 -6.36 -5.20 14.37
CA GLY A 333 -4.95 -5.44 14.04
C GLY A 333 -4.48 -6.87 14.33
N PRO A 334 -3.18 -7.16 14.15
CA PRO A 334 -2.55 -8.42 14.51
C PRO A 334 -2.76 -8.79 15.98
N ASP A 335 -3.01 -10.06 16.21
CA ASP A 335 -3.32 -10.59 17.53
C ASP A 335 -2.44 -11.80 17.89
N PHE A 336 -2.05 -11.85 19.16
CA PHE A 336 -1.07 -12.78 19.73
C PHE A 336 -1.52 -13.40 21.04
N ASP A 337 -2.78 -13.22 21.47
CA ASP A 337 -3.31 -13.82 22.70
C ASP A 337 -4.69 -14.47 22.50
N ASP A 338 -5.22 -15.09 23.56
CA ASP A 338 -6.52 -15.77 23.53
C ASP A 338 -7.68 -14.84 23.15
N ILE A 339 -8.72 -15.37 22.48
CA ILE A 339 -9.88 -14.61 21.97
C ILE A 339 -10.60 -13.80 23.04
N HIS A 340 -10.50 -14.17 24.32
CA HIS A 340 -11.12 -13.41 25.41
C HIS A 340 -10.23 -12.31 26.00
N SER A 341 -9.05 -12.09 25.43
CA SER A 341 -8.09 -11.07 25.82
C SER A 341 -7.95 -9.97 24.74
N GLY A 342 -7.19 -8.92 25.04
CA GLY A 342 -6.80 -7.90 24.05
C GLY A 342 -5.44 -7.28 24.38
N ALA A 343 -4.69 -7.93 25.27
CA ALA A 343 -3.41 -7.46 25.77
C ALA A 343 -2.31 -7.63 24.72
N GLY A 344 -2.31 -8.76 24.02
CA GLY A 344 -1.43 -9.10 22.91
C GLY A 344 -1.80 -8.43 21.59
N ASN A 345 -2.96 -7.77 21.48
CA ASN A 345 -3.37 -7.13 20.23
C ASN A 345 -2.46 -5.94 19.87
N PHE A 346 -1.85 -5.98 18.69
CA PHE A 346 -1.19 -4.84 18.05
C PHE A 346 -2.26 -4.00 17.35
N VAL A 347 -2.62 -2.87 17.95
CA VAL A 347 -3.75 -2.04 17.56
C VAL A 347 -3.38 -1.14 16.39
N ILE A 348 -3.95 -1.42 15.23
CA ILE A 348 -3.87 -0.57 14.03
C ILE A 348 -5.11 0.35 13.95
N ASN A 349 -6.28 -0.16 14.34
CA ASN A 349 -7.54 0.58 14.31
C ASN A 349 -8.40 0.24 15.53
N GLU A 350 -8.63 1.22 16.41
CA GLU A 350 -9.44 1.01 17.62
C GLU A 350 -10.94 0.78 17.32
N SER A 351 -11.42 1.18 16.14
CA SER A 351 -12.84 1.13 15.79
C SER A 351 -13.33 -0.23 15.27
N GLY A 352 -12.43 -1.12 14.86
CA GLY A 352 -12.78 -2.41 14.25
C GLY A 352 -13.44 -2.32 12.86
N ASN A 353 -14.20 -3.37 12.50
CA ASN A 353 -14.63 -3.72 11.14
C ASN A 353 -16.16 -3.51 10.86
N ARG A 354 -16.55 -3.25 9.60
CA ARG A 354 -17.94 -3.27 9.08
C ARG A 354 -18.65 -4.64 9.04
N THR A 355 -17.92 -5.72 8.82
CA THR A 355 -18.35 -7.11 8.60
C THR A 355 -18.57 -7.90 9.90
N HIS A 356 -17.75 -7.66 10.92
CA HIS A 356 -17.89 -8.30 12.24
C HIS A 356 -18.55 -7.40 13.30
N GLY A 357 -18.91 -6.16 12.93
CA GLY A 357 -19.44 -5.16 13.84
C GLY A 357 -18.38 -4.55 14.76
N ALA A 358 -18.83 -3.68 15.68
CA ALA A 358 -17.94 -3.01 16.60
C ALA A 358 -17.24 -4.03 17.54
N PRO A 359 -15.97 -3.78 17.92
CA PRO A 359 -15.24 -4.66 18.83
C PRO A 359 -16.05 -4.98 20.10
N PRO A 360 -15.99 -6.24 20.60
CA PRO A 360 -16.67 -6.62 21.83
C PRO A 360 -16.14 -5.84 23.04
N SER A 361 -16.93 -5.79 24.12
CA SER A 361 -16.63 -4.96 25.30
C SER A 361 -15.29 -5.30 25.96
N TYR A 362 -14.89 -6.58 25.99
CA TYR A 362 -13.60 -6.99 26.54
C TYR A 362 -12.43 -6.41 25.74
N LEU A 363 -12.49 -6.47 24.40
CA LEU A 363 -11.45 -5.97 23.51
C LEU A 363 -11.39 -4.45 23.59
N LYS A 364 -12.54 -3.77 23.53
CA LYS A 364 -12.62 -2.32 23.73
C LYS A 364 -11.97 -1.91 25.05
N SER A 365 -12.26 -2.62 26.14
CA SER A 365 -11.71 -2.30 27.45
C SER A 365 -10.19 -2.53 27.51
N ALA A 366 -9.69 -3.58 26.84
CA ALA A 366 -8.26 -3.92 26.80
C ALA A 366 -7.42 -2.95 25.94
N ILE A 367 -8.03 -2.33 24.92
CA ILE A 367 -7.34 -1.38 24.03
C ILE A 367 -7.62 0.09 24.36
N LYS A 368 -8.63 0.38 25.18
CA LYS A 368 -9.08 1.75 25.50
C LYS A 368 -7.93 2.61 26.01
N GLY A 369 -7.75 3.77 25.38
CA GLY A 369 -6.81 4.80 25.82
C GLY A 369 -5.34 4.47 25.54
N ARG A 370 -5.05 3.36 24.83
CA ARG A 370 -3.70 3.03 24.35
C ARG A 370 -3.35 3.83 23.09
N GLY A 371 -4.33 4.32 22.35
CA GLY A 371 -4.10 4.80 20.99
C GLY A 371 -3.74 3.64 20.07
N THR A 372 -3.31 3.94 18.85
CA THR A 372 -2.78 2.91 17.95
C THR A 372 -1.33 2.60 18.30
N ASP A 373 -0.93 1.34 18.14
CA ASP A 373 0.48 0.94 18.25
C ASP A 373 1.30 1.49 17.07
N LEU A 374 0.65 1.86 15.95
CA LEU A 374 1.29 2.53 14.80
C LEU A 374 1.80 3.94 15.14
N ASP A 375 1.01 4.74 15.86
CA ASP A 375 1.39 6.09 16.27
C ASP A 375 2.57 6.10 17.27
N GLN A 376 2.86 4.95 17.87
CA GLN A 376 3.92 4.79 18.86
C GLN A 376 5.24 4.26 18.27
N LEU A 377 5.29 3.99 16.96
CA LEU A 377 6.51 3.57 16.27
C LEU A 377 7.51 4.74 16.22
N LYS A 378 8.79 4.46 16.43
CA LYS A 378 9.84 5.48 16.59
C LYS A 378 10.75 5.61 15.37
N SER A 379 10.96 4.53 14.65
CA SER A 379 11.87 4.44 13.51
C SER A 379 11.33 3.45 12.49
N ARG A 380 12.05 3.33 11.37
CA ARG A 380 11.78 2.36 10.30
C ARG A 380 13.03 2.20 9.43
N PRO A 381 13.14 1.09 8.68
CA PRO A 381 14.16 0.95 7.66
C PRO A 381 13.93 1.93 6.48
N PRO A 382 14.96 2.17 5.66
CA PRO A 382 14.86 3.01 4.46
C PRO A 382 13.79 2.53 3.46
N TYR A 383 13.51 1.23 3.45
CA TYR A 383 12.43 0.62 2.68
C TYR A 383 11.85 -0.56 3.46
N GLN A 384 10.53 -0.78 3.37
CA GLN A 384 9.86 -1.86 4.09
C GLN A 384 8.78 -2.54 3.24
N MET A 385 8.68 -3.86 3.33
CA MET A 385 7.62 -4.68 2.77
C MET A 385 6.82 -5.31 3.92
N LEU A 386 5.57 -4.93 4.04
CA LEU A 386 4.62 -5.45 5.01
C LEU A 386 3.72 -6.48 4.34
N VAL A 387 3.71 -7.72 4.81
CA VAL A 387 2.86 -8.80 4.29
C VAL A 387 1.88 -9.23 5.37
N MET A 388 0.64 -8.79 5.25
CA MET A 388 -0.42 -9.02 6.24
C MET A 388 -1.36 -10.12 5.75
N SER A 389 -1.05 -11.36 6.13
CA SER A 389 -1.82 -12.56 5.79
C SER A 389 -2.81 -12.91 6.90
N ALA A 390 -3.86 -12.10 7.07
CA ALA A 390 -4.83 -12.32 8.14
C ALA A 390 -6.31 -12.20 7.75
N CYS A 391 -7.15 -12.96 8.44
CA CYS A 391 -8.60 -12.89 8.28
C CYS A 391 -9.12 -11.52 8.73
N SER A 392 -9.79 -10.78 7.83
CA SER A 392 -10.30 -9.39 8.01
C SER A 392 -9.28 -8.25 7.92
N THR A 393 -8.13 -8.51 7.28
CA THR A 393 -7.08 -7.51 7.04
C THR A 393 -7.55 -6.28 6.25
N ASP A 394 -8.48 -6.40 5.30
CA ASP A 394 -9.00 -5.28 4.47
C ASP A 394 -9.39 -4.03 5.29
N GLU A 395 -9.86 -4.26 6.50
CA GLU A 395 -10.43 -3.27 7.40
C GLU A 395 -9.39 -2.37 8.04
N TYR A 396 -8.19 -2.90 8.25
CA TYR A 396 -7.07 -2.13 8.74
C TYR A 396 -6.02 -1.85 7.66
N LEU A 397 -6.11 -2.47 6.47
CA LEU A 397 -5.19 -2.16 5.37
C LEU A 397 -5.23 -0.67 5.01
N GLN A 398 -6.41 -0.04 4.99
CA GLN A 398 -6.51 1.39 4.76
C GLN A 398 -5.81 2.21 5.85
N ASN A 399 -5.85 1.75 7.11
CA ASN A 399 -5.09 2.38 8.17
C ASN A 399 -3.60 2.15 7.91
N LEU A 400 -3.12 0.92 7.69
CA LEU A 400 -1.71 0.71 7.31
C LEU A 400 -1.26 1.53 6.10
N ARG A 401 -2.17 1.79 5.13
CA ARG A 401 -1.94 2.63 3.94
C ARG A 401 -1.97 4.13 4.20
N SER A 402 -2.81 4.61 5.11
CA SER A 402 -2.97 6.05 5.39
C SER A 402 -2.25 6.49 6.67
N SER A 403 -1.78 5.54 7.48
CA SER A 403 -1.16 5.79 8.78
C SER A 403 0.12 6.56 8.62
N LYS A 404 0.27 7.56 9.48
CA LYS A 404 1.43 8.43 9.60
C LYS A 404 2.44 7.87 10.61
N PHE A 405 2.74 6.57 10.57
CA PHE A 405 3.85 6.11 11.40
C PHE A 405 5.16 6.77 10.88
N PRO A 406 6.05 7.26 11.77
CA PRO A 406 7.08 8.23 11.39
C PRO A 406 7.97 7.82 10.21
N GLY A 407 8.17 8.75 9.27
CA GLY A 407 9.06 8.58 8.10
C GLY A 407 8.48 7.74 6.96
N ARG A 408 7.23 7.28 7.07
CA ARG A 408 6.55 6.58 5.98
C ARG A 408 6.04 7.51 4.90
N ASP A 409 6.31 7.13 3.67
CA ASP A 409 5.57 7.58 2.51
C ASP A 409 5.23 6.37 1.63
N ASN A 410 4.52 6.60 0.53
CA ASN A 410 4.22 5.52 -0.39
C ASN A 410 5.54 5.03 -1.03
N GLY A 411 6.41 5.90 -1.53
CA GLY A 411 7.65 5.52 -2.22
C GLY A 411 8.68 4.68 -1.45
N ASN A 412 8.48 4.45 -0.16
CA ASN A 412 9.39 3.67 0.68
C ASN A 412 8.73 2.50 1.43
N THR A 413 7.44 2.19 1.21
CA THR A 413 6.78 1.05 1.85
C THR A 413 5.79 0.35 0.95
N ASP A 414 5.93 -0.96 0.83
CA ASP A 414 4.95 -1.80 0.16
C ASP A 414 4.12 -2.61 1.16
N ILE A 415 2.81 -2.68 0.90
CA ILE A 415 1.86 -3.36 1.78
C ILE A 415 1.10 -4.40 0.96
N VAL A 416 1.44 -5.66 1.19
CA VAL A 416 0.73 -6.82 0.69
C VAL A 416 -0.25 -7.27 1.76
N GLY A 417 -1.49 -7.53 1.39
CA GLY A 417 -2.48 -8.05 2.32
C GLY A 417 -3.56 -8.86 1.63
N THR A 418 -4.32 -9.60 2.43
CA THR A 418 -5.45 -10.39 1.96
C THR A 418 -6.74 -9.57 2.09
N THR A 419 -7.61 -9.63 1.09
CA THR A 419 -9.01 -9.18 1.23
C THR A 419 -10.00 -10.32 1.12
N GLN A 420 -9.49 -11.53 0.93
CA GLN A 420 -10.24 -12.77 1.11
C GLN A 420 -9.69 -13.48 2.35
N PRO A 421 -10.54 -14.19 3.11
CA PRO A 421 -10.07 -15.12 4.12
C PRO A 421 -9.15 -16.15 3.47
N THR A 422 -7.92 -16.31 3.99
CA THR A 422 -7.04 -17.42 3.64
C THR A 422 -7.31 -18.58 4.57
N TRP A 423 -7.18 -19.81 4.09
CA TRP A 423 -7.25 -20.96 4.97
C TRP A 423 -6.08 -20.94 5.97
N VAL A 424 -6.36 -21.16 7.26
CA VAL A 424 -5.28 -21.33 8.27
C VAL A 424 -4.35 -22.49 7.89
N GLY A 425 -4.89 -23.51 7.19
CA GLY A 425 -4.12 -24.65 6.69
C GLY A 425 -2.99 -24.32 5.72
N THR A 426 -3.08 -23.18 5.00
CA THR A 426 -2.12 -22.72 3.99
C THR A 426 -1.20 -21.59 4.48
N GLY A 427 -1.43 -21.05 5.70
CA GLY A 427 -0.66 -19.92 6.25
C GLY A 427 0.86 -20.08 6.16
N ALA A 428 1.38 -21.24 6.60
CA ALA A 428 2.80 -21.55 6.50
C ALA A 428 3.34 -21.52 5.05
N GLN A 429 2.56 -22.01 4.08
CA GLN A 429 2.97 -22.03 2.67
C GLN A 429 3.02 -20.61 2.09
N HIS A 430 2.07 -19.75 2.48
CA HIS A 430 2.06 -18.35 2.06
C HIS A 430 3.28 -17.59 2.58
N VAL A 431 3.55 -17.71 3.88
CA VAL A 431 4.71 -17.07 4.51
C VAL A 431 6.01 -17.46 3.78
N LEU A 432 6.23 -18.76 3.58
CA LEU A 432 7.43 -19.26 2.89
C LEU A 432 7.49 -18.80 1.43
N ALA A 433 6.35 -18.78 0.72
CA ALA A 433 6.27 -18.30 -0.65
C ALA A 433 6.65 -16.81 -0.76
N PHE A 434 6.20 -15.97 0.17
CA PHE A 434 6.59 -14.56 0.20
C PHE A 434 8.08 -14.37 0.49
N THR A 435 8.61 -15.07 1.50
CA THR A 435 10.05 -15.02 1.79
C THR A 435 10.88 -15.48 0.58
N HIS A 436 10.48 -16.57 -0.07
CA HIS A 436 11.13 -17.05 -1.29
C HIS A 436 11.04 -16.01 -2.41
N GLY A 437 9.85 -15.49 -2.70
CA GLY A 437 9.62 -14.49 -3.73
C GLY A 437 10.49 -13.25 -3.55
N ALA A 438 10.66 -12.78 -2.31
CA ALA A 438 11.53 -11.66 -2.01
C ALA A 438 13.01 -11.98 -2.33
N THR A 439 13.50 -13.15 -1.90
CA THR A 439 14.89 -13.58 -2.21
C THR A 439 15.15 -13.79 -3.71
N GLN A 440 14.09 -14.05 -4.50
CA GLN A 440 14.15 -14.21 -5.95
C GLN A 440 13.86 -12.92 -6.73
N ARG A 441 13.65 -11.79 -6.04
CA ARG A 441 13.23 -10.51 -6.63
C ARG A 441 11.96 -10.61 -7.49
N GLN A 442 11.00 -11.45 -7.08
CA GLN A 442 9.75 -11.57 -7.81
C GLN A 442 8.99 -10.24 -7.84
N ASN A 443 8.34 -9.98 -8.97
CA ASN A 443 7.39 -8.88 -9.05
C ASN A 443 6.12 -9.25 -8.27
N GLN A 444 5.28 -8.25 -7.97
CA GLN A 444 4.05 -8.44 -7.22
C GLN A 444 3.12 -9.45 -7.88
N ALA A 445 2.96 -9.38 -9.20
CA ALA A 445 2.04 -10.25 -9.92
C ALA A 445 2.45 -11.73 -9.79
N ASP A 446 3.75 -12.02 -9.81
CA ASP A 446 4.28 -13.38 -9.65
C ASP A 446 4.03 -13.90 -8.23
N MET A 447 4.32 -13.07 -7.22
CA MET A 447 4.03 -13.39 -5.82
C MET A 447 2.54 -13.70 -5.61
N MET A 448 1.65 -12.88 -6.19
CA MET A 448 0.20 -13.07 -6.08
C MET A 448 -0.27 -14.31 -6.81
N ARG A 449 0.26 -14.61 -8.00
CA ARG A 449 -0.08 -15.85 -8.72
C ARG A 449 0.32 -17.08 -7.92
N GLN A 450 1.49 -17.06 -7.29
CA GLN A 450 1.93 -18.15 -6.41
C GLN A 450 0.98 -18.33 -5.22
N HIS A 451 0.60 -17.24 -4.56
CA HIS A 451 -0.36 -17.25 -3.46
C HIS A 451 -1.73 -17.82 -3.87
N ASN A 452 -2.32 -17.31 -4.95
CA ASN A 452 -3.61 -17.78 -5.46
C ASN A 452 -3.57 -19.26 -5.85
N LYS A 453 -2.42 -19.73 -6.37
CA LYS A 453 -2.24 -21.14 -6.70
C LYS A 453 -2.29 -22.02 -5.45
N ILE A 454 -1.65 -21.59 -4.35
CA ILE A 454 -1.68 -22.32 -3.08
C ILE A 454 -3.13 -22.50 -2.60
N GLU A 455 -3.93 -21.43 -2.64
CA GLU A 455 -5.35 -21.46 -2.25
C GLU A 455 -6.20 -22.35 -3.18
N THR A 456 -5.94 -22.28 -4.49
CA THR A 456 -6.66 -23.09 -5.49
C THR A 456 -6.34 -24.58 -5.33
N ASP A 457 -5.06 -24.93 -5.16
CA ASP A 457 -4.63 -26.31 -4.95
C ASP A 457 -5.21 -26.86 -3.64
N TYR A 458 -5.19 -26.07 -2.57
CA TYR A 458 -5.76 -26.46 -1.27
C TYR A 458 -7.27 -26.69 -1.36
N SER A 459 -7.99 -25.80 -2.04
CA SER A 459 -9.43 -25.95 -2.27
C SER A 459 -9.75 -27.22 -3.08
N ALA A 460 -8.94 -27.54 -4.10
CA ALA A 460 -9.08 -28.78 -4.86
C ALA A 460 -8.86 -30.03 -3.99
N LEU A 461 -7.89 -30.00 -3.08
CA LEU A 461 -7.64 -31.09 -2.12
C LEU A 461 -8.82 -31.30 -1.16
N LEU A 462 -9.41 -30.23 -0.61
CA LEU A 462 -10.59 -30.32 0.25
C LEU A 462 -11.79 -30.93 -0.48
N ASN A 463 -12.00 -30.53 -1.74
CA ASN A 463 -13.09 -31.05 -2.58
C ASN A 463 -12.89 -32.52 -2.95
N ALA A 464 -11.65 -32.96 -3.19
CA ALA A 464 -11.32 -34.36 -3.45
C ALA A 464 -11.52 -35.26 -2.20
N GLY A 465 -11.50 -34.70 -1.00
CA GLY A 465 -11.67 -35.39 0.28
C GLY A 465 -13.12 -35.65 0.72
N GLY A 466 -14.13 -35.26 -0.07
CA GLY A 466 -15.54 -35.61 0.18
C GLY A 466 -16.30 -34.71 1.18
N SER A 467 -15.77 -33.55 1.57
CA SER A 467 -16.56 -32.57 2.34
C SER A 467 -17.57 -31.87 1.42
N LYS A 468 -18.85 -32.25 1.53
CA LYS A 468 -19.96 -31.65 0.76
C LYS A 468 -20.37 -30.25 1.22
N ASP A 469 -19.73 -29.73 2.26
CA ASP A 469 -20.00 -28.41 2.84
C ASP A 469 -18.99 -27.34 2.42
N VAL A 470 -17.99 -27.70 1.60
CA VAL A 470 -17.09 -26.72 1.00
C VAL A 470 -17.71 -26.27 -0.31
N LYS A 471 -18.52 -25.21 -0.24
CA LYS A 471 -18.79 -24.45 -1.46
C LYS A 471 -17.46 -23.86 -1.91
N PRO A 472 -16.97 -24.16 -3.14
CA PRO A 472 -16.01 -23.28 -3.79
C PRO A 472 -16.65 -21.90 -3.70
N ASN A 473 -15.96 -20.93 -3.12
CA ASN A 473 -16.55 -19.62 -2.95
C ASN A 473 -16.79 -19.06 -4.36
N ASP A 474 -18.03 -19.18 -4.85
CA ASP A 474 -18.46 -18.80 -6.19
C ASP A 474 -18.16 -17.31 -6.39
N GLY A 475 -17.12 -16.99 -7.17
CA GLY A 475 -16.88 -15.64 -7.68
C GLY A 475 -16.13 -14.65 -6.77
N TYR A 476 -15.24 -15.13 -5.89
CA TYR A 476 -14.41 -14.25 -5.06
C TYR A 476 -13.03 -14.11 -5.67
N ASP A 477 -12.85 -12.97 -6.35
CA ASP A 477 -11.63 -12.64 -7.08
C ASP A 477 -10.41 -12.76 -6.19
N ALA A 478 -9.36 -13.28 -6.84
CA ALA A 478 -7.97 -13.27 -6.44
C ALA A 478 -7.56 -12.02 -5.67
N PHE A 479 -6.47 -12.15 -4.91
CA PHE A 479 -5.68 -11.15 -4.19
C PHE A 479 -5.29 -9.89 -4.98
N SER A 480 -6.26 -9.20 -5.58
CA SER A 480 -5.99 -7.99 -6.34
C SER A 480 -5.72 -6.83 -5.41
N THR A 481 -6.25 -6.83 -4.20
CA THR A 481 -6.26 -5.67 -3.30
C THR A 481 -4.95 -5.40 -2.57
N SER A 482 -3.93 -6.24 -2.71
CA SER A 482 -2.57 -5.80 -2.42
C SER A 482 -2.20 -4.76 -3.48
N GLY A 483 -1.95 -3.54 -3.04
CA GLY A 483 -1.26 -2.57 -3.88
C GLY A 483 0.15 -2.46 -3.33
N PHE A 484 1.13 -2.54 -4.21
CA PHE A 484 2.38 -1.85 -3.95
C PHE A 484 2.04 -0.37 -3.92
N TYR A 485 1.73 0.13 -2.71
CA TYR A 485 1.48 1.55 -2.50
C TYR A 485 2.82 2.23 -2.30
N GLY A 486 3.62 2.20 -3.36
CA GLY A 486 4.94 2.77 -3.33
C GLY A 486 5.62 2.91 -4.68
N ASN A 487 5.71 4.16 -5.11
CA ASN A 487 5.94 4.53 -6.49
C ASN A 487 7.44 4.64 -6.84
N ALA A 488 8.23 3.61 -6.56
CA ALA A 488 9.69 3.76 -6.68
C ALA A 488 10.39 2.72 -7.59
N ALA A 489 9.85 1.50 -7.77
CA ALA A 489 10.38 0.50 -8.73
C ALA A 489 9.42 0.10 -9.86
N ASN A 490 8.25 0.72 -9.99
CA ASN A 490 7.30 0.41 -11.06
C ASN A 490 7.94 0.66 -12.43
N LYS A 491 7.87 -0.33 -13.32
CA LYS A 491 8.43 -0.24 -14.68
C LYS A 491 7.34 -0.40 -15.71
N GLU A 492 7.33 0.51 -16.68
CA GLU A 492 6.66 0.23 -17.94
C GLU A 492 7.52 -0.70 -18.78
N VAL A 493 6.92 -1.79 -19.23
CA VAL A 493 7.54 -2.73 -20.16
C VAL A 493 6.63 -2.96 -21.36
N PRO A 494 7.17 -3.24 -22.56
CA PRO A 494 6.37 -3.69 -23.68
C PRO A 494 5.52 -4.92 -23.30
N LYS A 495 4.30 -5.00 -23.84
CA LYS A 495 3.36 -6.09 -23.51
C LYS A 495 3.88 -7.48 -23.83
#